data_AF-A0A8D3CCE9-F1
#
_entry.id   AF-A0A8D3CCE9-F1
#
_cell.length_a   1.000
_cell.length_b   1.000
_cell.length_c   1.000
_cell.angle_alpha   90.00
_cell.angle_beta   90.00
_cell.angle_gamma   90.00
#
_symmetry.space_group_name_H-M   'P 1'
#
loop_
_entity.id
_entity.type
_entity.pdbx_description
1 polymer ?
#
loop_
_entity_poly.entity_id
_entity_poly.type
_entity_poly.pdbx_seq_one_letter_code
_entity_poly.pdbx_strand_id
1 'polypeptide(L)'
;MQTPEAGADSNATVPLQTTVPVQPTSSTQQVSVQQQVHPVCVCTVQQVQHVYPAQVQYVEENSGIEMAIETLQKSEGLSSQRSSLLNSHLQWLLDNYETAEGVSLPRSTLYNHYLRHCQEQKLDPVNAASFGKLIRSIFMGLRTRRLGTRGNSKYHYYGIRVKPDSPLNRLQEDMQYMALRQQPVQQKQRFKPVQKFDAGSGENYSGGGQHQPGAAEQTVIAQSQHHQQFLDASRALPDFVELDLGHSNTENISPEDVKGLQSLYREHCEAILDVVVNLQFSLIEKLWQTFWRYSPPDSVEGATVTENSEIEARLPRSQLMVLCRNDAVLKWMSTCDHLMYQALVEILIPDVLRPIPSALTQAIRNFAKSLEGWLNNAMNAIPQRMIQTKIAAVSAFAQTLRRYTSLNHLAQAARAVLQNTSQINQMLSDLNRVDFANVQEQASWVCQCEEGVVQHLEQDFKATLQQQSSLEQWAAWLENVVTQVLKPYEHRPSFPRAARQFLLKWSFYSSMVIRDLTLRSAASFGSFHLIRLLYDEYMFYLVEHRVAQATGETPIGVMGEFDSLNTLSLSNLDKGMWHNLYAGFYHCQLLCDL
;
A
#
# COMPACT_ATOMS: atom_id res chain seq x y z
N MET A 1 41.64 6.45 73.03
CA MET A 1 40.54 7.06 72.24
C MET A 1 40.71 6.65 70.78
N GLN A 2 39.72 6.88 69.93
CA GLN A 2 39.63 6.26 68.59
C GLN A 2 40.35 7.08 67.51
N THR A 3 40.91 6.37 66.51
CA THR A 3 41.25 6.82 65.13
C THR A 3 42.28 7.94 64.94
N PRO A 4 42.93 8.09 63.74
CA PRO A 4 42.96 7.21 62.55
C PRO A 4 44.41 6.94 62.01
N GLU A 5 44.48 6.52 60.75
CA GLU A 5 45.60 6.66 59.78
C GLU A 5 46.80 5.70 59.82
N ALA A 6 47.40 5.54 58.63
CA ALA A 6 48.47 4.61 58.30
C ALA A 6 49.39 5.19 57.20
N GLY A 7 50.68 4.89 57.27
CA GLY A 7 51.64 5.04 56.17
C GLY A 7 52.13 3.68 55.65
N ALA A 8 53.06 3.60 54.70
CA ALA A 8 53.78 4.67 54.01
C ALA A 8 54.39 4.17 52.66
N ASP A 9 54.80 5.10 51.79
CA ASP A 9 56.10 5.22 51.09
C ASP A 9 56.89 3.99 50.52
N SER A 10 57.63 4.06 49.40
CA SER A 10 57.76 5.05 48.28
C SER A 10 58.33 4.35 46.99
N ASN A 11 58.50 5.12 45.91
CA ASN A 11 59.03 4.84 44.56
C ASN A 11 60.27 3.91 44.35
N ALA A 12 60.15 3.08 43.28
CA ALA A 12 61.06 2.86 42.13
C ALA A 12 62.52 2.31 42.27
N THR A 13 62.92 1.42 41.32
CA THR A 13 64.09 1.54 40.38
C THR A 13 64.33 0.21 39.61
N VAL A 14 64.98 0.26 38.42
CA VAL A 14 65.30 -0.90 37.53
C VAL A 14 66.80 -0.91 37.17
N PRO A 15 67.44 -2.09 37.05
CA PRO A 15 68.57 -2.26 36.12
C PRO A 15 68.55 -3.57 35.27
N LEU A 16 69.40 -3.61 34.23
CA LEU A 16 69.72 -4.78 33.37
C LEU A 16 71.04 -5.46 33.90
N GLN A 17 71.81 -6.39 33.27
CA GLN A 17 71.97 -6.82 31.86
C GLN A 17 72.93 -8.06 31.67
N THR A 18 72.76 -8.84 30.58
CA THR A 18 73.78 -9.68 29.84
C THR A 18 74.52 -10.87 30.52
N THR A 19 75.07 -11.89 29.82
CA THR A 19 75.42 -12.15 28.38
C THR A 19 74.70 -13.43 27.82
N VAL A 20 74.77 -13.98 26.58
CA VAL A 20 75.59 -13.88 25.32
C VAL A 20 76.96 -14.62 25.32
N PRO A 21 77.47 -15.26 24.22
CA PRO A 21 76.93 -15.66 22.89
C PRO A 21 76.60 -17.20 22.86
N VAL A 22 76.67 -18.10 21.84
CA VAL A 22 77.09 -18.27 20.40
C VAL A 22 76.09 -19.33 19.81
N GLN A 23 75.59 -19.44 18.55
CA GLN A 23 76.10 -19.47 17.15
C GLN A 23 77.00 -20.69 16.78
N PRO A 24 77.11 -21.14 15.49
CA PRO A 24 76.44 -20.77 14.21
C PRO A 24 75.61 -21.98 13.63
N THR A 25 75.27 -22.26 12.34
CA THR A 25 75.60 -21.81 10.96
C THR A 25 74.41 -21.92 9.94
N SER A 26 74.54 -21.29 8.76
CA SER A 26 74.06 -21.64 7.39
C SER A 26 72.58 -22.02 7.05
N SER A 27 72.06 -21.34 6.01
CA SER A 27 70.79 -21.55 5.28
C SER A 27 70.90 -22.65 4.17
N THR A 28 69.89 -23.03 3.36
CA THR A 28 68.82 -22.23 2.70
C THR A 28 67.68 -23.09 2.09
N GLN A 29 66.57 -22.41 1.71
CA GLN A 29 65.46 -22.80 0.83
C GLN A 29 64.23 -23.51 1.44
N GLN A 30 63.09 -23.31 0.75
CA GLN A 30 61.71 -23.49 1.25
C GLN A 30 61.03 -24.70 0.59
N VAL A 31 60.28 -25.47 1.38
CA VAL A 31 59.10 -26.22 0.91
C VAL A 31 58.04 -26.15 2.02
N SER A 32 56.78 -25.89 1.65
CA SER A 32 55.65 -25.89 2.60
C SER A 32 54.55 -26.81 2.09
N VAL A 33 54.18 -27.84 2.86
CA VAL A 33 53.13 -28.79 2.50
C VAL A 33 52.16 -28.98 3.68
N GLN A 34 50.96 -28.45 3.48
CA GLN A 34 49.64 -28.94 3.90
C GLN A 34 49.51 -29.79 5.19
N GLN A 35 48.64 -29.32 6.10
CA GLN A 35 47.73 -30.20 6.82
C GLN A 35 46.31 -29.57 6.84
N GLN A 36 45.28 -30.40 7.03
CA GLN A 36 43.92 -30.10 6.57
C GLN A 36 43.05 -29.33 7.59
N VAL A 37 42.19 -28.45 7.07
CA VAL A 37 41.05 -27.84 7.79
C VAL A 37 39.83 -27.90 6.87
N HIS A 38 38.67 -28.35 7.38
CA HIS A 38 37.41 -28.32 6.63
C HIS A 38 36.72 -26.94 6.76
N PRO A 39 36.41 -26.24 5.65
CA PRO A 39 35.71 -24.97 5.69
C PRO A 39 34.19 -25.10 5.59
N VAL A 40 33.49 -24.05 6.06
CA VAL A 40 32.03 -23.87 5.98
C VAL A 40 31.59 -23.63 4.52
N CYS A 41 30.37 -24.06 4.17
CA CYS A 41 29.79 -23.82 2.86
C CYS A 41 29.49 -22.31 2.64
N VAL A 42 30.01 -21.74 1.54
CA VAL A 42 29.74 -20.36 1.11
C VAL A 42 29.24 -20.38 -0.33
N CYS A 43 27.99 -20.02 -0.55
CA CYS A 43 27.41 -19.93 -1.89
C CYS A 43 27.85 -18.63 -2.60
N THR A 44 28.86 -18.71 -3.46
CA THR A 44 29.26 -17.61 -4.34
C THR A 44 28.23 -17.36 -5.44
N VAL A 45 27.83 -16.10 -5.63
CA VAL A 45 26.95 -15.67 -6.72
C VAL A 45 27.69 -15.78 -8.06
N GLN A 46 27.13 -16.52 -9.01
CA GLN A 46 27.70 -16.72 -10.34
C GLN A 46 26.99 -15.81 -11.36
N GLN A 47 27.69 -14.81 -11.89
CA GLN A 47 27.17 -13.97 -12.97
C GLN A 47 27.15 -14.76 -14.29
N VAL A 48 26.04 -14.65 -15.03
CA VAL A 48 25.90 -15.22 -16.38
C VAL A 48 25.69 -14.08 -17.37
N GLN A 49 26.58 -13.94 -18.35
CA GLN A 49 26.44 -12.95 -19.42
C GLN A 49 25.35 -13.38 -20.41
N HIS A 50 24.42 -12.49 -20.73
CA HIS A 50 23.48 -12.69 -21.82
C HIS A 50 24.18 -12.45 -23.17
N VAL A 51 24.28 -13.51 -23.99
CA VAL A 51 24.63 -13.43 -25.41
C VAL A 51 23.36 -13.67 -26.22
N TYR A 52 23.06 -12.75 -27.15
CA TYR A 52 21.96 -12.91 -28.12
C TYR A 52 22.50 -13.52 -29.42
N PRO A 53 21.83 -14.55 -29.95
CA PRO A 53 21.73 -14.81 -31.38
C PRO A 53 20.34 -14.40 -31.87
N ALA A 54 20.27 -13.48 -32.83
CA ALA A 54 19.04 -13.17 -33.54
C ALA A 54 18.98 -13.94 -34.86
N GLN A 55 17.99 -14.81 -35.03
CA GLN A 55 17.57 -15.34 -36.32
C GLN A 55 16.10 -15.80 -36.23
N VAL A 56 15.21 -15.06 -36.90
CA VAL A 56 13.81 -15.47 -37.09
C VAL A 56 13.76 -16.29 -38.37
N GLN A 57 13.41 -17.57 -38.25
CA GLN A 57 13.14 -18.44 -39.39
C GLN A 57 11.67 -18.84 -39.33
N TYR A 58 10.89 -18.34 -40.31
CA TYR A 58 9.51 -18.77 -40.49
C TYR A 58 9.49 -20.25 -40.87
N VAL A 59 8.62 -21.02 -40.22
CA VAL A 59 8.33 -22.41 -40.57
C VAL A 59 6.83 -22.49 -40.82
N GLU A 60 6.44 -23.20 -41.88
CA GLU A 60 5.07 -23.20 -42.42
C GLU A 60 4.06 -23.80 -41.42
N GLU A 61 2.86 -23.22 -41.34
CA GLU A 61 1.89 -23.46 -40.26
C GLU A 61 1.48 -24.94 -40.09
N ASN A 62 1.57 -25.75 -41.15
CA ASN A 62 1.28 -27.19 -41.09
C ASN A 62 2.32 -28.00 -40.30
N SER A 63 3.60 -27.59 -40.25
CA SER A 63 4.67 -28.44 -39.73
C SER A 63 4.62 -28.64 -38.21
N GLY A 64 4.08 -27.66 -37.48
CA GLY A 64 3.90 -27.76 -36.02
C GLY A 64 2.82 -28.78 -35.63
N ILE A 65 1.82 -28.99 -36.49
CA ILE A 65 0.66 -29.83 -36.22
C ILE A 65 1.07 -31.31 -36.19
N GLU A 66 1.80 -31.79 -37.20
CA GLU A 66 2.30 -33.17 -37.23
C GLU A 66 3.26 -33.45 -36.07
N MET A 67 4.14 -32.51 -35.74
CA MET A 67 5.13 -32.65 -34.66
C MET A 67 4.47 -32.74 -33.27
N ALA A 68 3.41 -31.96 -33.03
CA ALA A 68 2.60 -32.06 -31.82
C ALA A 68 1.85 -33.39 -31.71
N ILE A 69 1.31 -33.87 -32.83
CA ILE A 69 0.61 -35.17 -32.93
C ILE A 69 1.58 -36.33 -32.66
N GLU A 70 2.74 -36.37 -33.30
CA GLU A 70 3.79 -37.38 -33.05
C GLU A 70 4.23 -37.40 -31.58
N THR A 71 4.45 -36.21 -30.99
CA THR A 71 4.95 -36.09 -29.62
C THR A 71 3.95 -36.67 -28.60
N LEU A 72 2.65 -36.48 -28.84
CA LEU A 72 1.60 -37.08 -28.02
C LEU A 72 1.48 -38.58 -28.27
N GLN A 73 1.49 -39.04 -29.53
CA GLN A 73 1.39 -40.46 -29.89
C GLN A 73 2.57 -41.31 -29.39
N LYS A 74 3.78 -40.74 -29.26
CA LYS A 74 4.96 -41.42 -28.71
C LYS A 74 4.94 -41.53 -27.18
N SER A 75 4.04 -40.82 -26.49
CA SER A 75 4.00 -40.76 -25.02
C SER A 75 3.08 -41.78 -24.36
N GLU A 76 1.96 -42.15 -25.02
CA GLU A 76 1.02 -43.17 -24.56
C GLU A 76 0.55 -44.00 -25.78
N GLY A 77 0.49 -45.33 -25.64
CA GLY A 77 0.00 -46.21 -26.70
C GLY A 77 -1.52 -46.08 -26.88
N LEU A 78 -1.95 -45.39 -27.95
CA LEU A 78 -3.34 -44.95 -28.13
C LEU A 78 -4.00 -45.60 -29.36
N SER A 79 -5.27 -46.00 -29.23
CA SER A 79 -6.07 -46.53 -30.34
C SER A 79 -6.51 -45.43 -31.30
N SER A 80 -6.77 -45.77 -32.57
CA SER A 80 -7.14 -44.82 -33.63
C SER A 80 -8.36 -43.96 -33.28
N GLN A 81 -9.30 -44.50 -32.48
CA GLN A 81 -10.49 -43.80 -32.02
C GLN A 81 -10.20 -42.72 -30.95
N ARG A 82 -9.01 -42.72 -30.31
CA ARG A 82 -8.53 -41.57 -29.52
C ARG A 82 -7.77 -40.55 -30.38
N SER A 83 -7.13 -40.97 -31.47
CA SER A 83 -6.42 -40.07 -32.39
C SER A 83 -7.37 -39.09 -33.10
N SER A 84 -8.55 -39.54 -33.52
CA SER A 84 -9.58 -38.65 -34.08
C SER A 84 -10.11 -37.62 -33.07
N LEU A 85 -10.28 -38.03 -31.80
CA LEU A 85 -10.68 -37.14 -30.71
C LEU A 85 -9.63 -36.08 -30.41
N LEU A 86 -8.35 -36.47 -30.40
CA LEU A 86 -7.23 -35.52 -30.29
C LEU A 86 -7.24 -34.52 -31.46
N ASN A 87 -7.39 -34.98 -32.70
CA ASN A 87 -7.44 -34.10 -33.87
C ASN A 87 -8.62 -33.11 -33.82
N SER A 88 -9.79 -33.53 -33.31
CA SER A 88 -10.94 -32.63 -33.12
C SER A 88 -10.64 -31.51 -32.11
N HIS A 89 -10.08 -31.86 -30.94
CA HIS A 89 -9.67 -30.88 -29.93
C HIS A 89 -8.51 -29.97 -30.40
N LEU A 90 -7.58 -30.50 -31.19
CA LEU A 90 -6.46 -29.77 -31.81
C LEU A 90 -6.99 -28.69 -32.77
N GLN A 91 -7.84 -29.10 -33.71
CA GLN A 91 -8.41 -28.19 -34.71
C GLN A 91 -9.24 -27.09 -34.05
N TRP A 92 -10.14 -27.43 -33.12
CA TRP A 92 -10.96 -26.43 -32.41
C TRP A 92 -10.11 -25.39 -31.65
N LEU A 93 -8.97 -25.78 -31.07
CA LEU A 93 -8.06 -24.84 -30.42
C LEU A 93 -7.41 -23.89 -31.43
N LEU A 94 -6.97 -24.38 -32.59
CA LEU A 94 -6.38 -23.56 -33.66
C LEU A 94 -7.42 -22.66 -34.36
N ASP A 95 -8.67 -23.11 -34.47
CA ASP A 95 -9.78 -22.33 -35.06
C ASP A 95 -10.18 -21.14 -34.18
N ASN A 96 -9.95 -21.21 -32.86
CA ASN A 96 -10.51 -20.25 -31.89
C ASN A 96 -9.47 -19.41 -31.14
N TYR A 97 -8.20 -19.83 -31.12
CA TYR A 97 -7.13 -19.14 -30.39
C TYR A 97 -5.89 -18.94 -31.24
N GLU A 98 -5.13 -17.89 -30.92
CA GLU A 98 -3.88 -17.54 -31.59
C GLU A 98 -2.86 -17.01 -30.58
N THR A 99 -1.57 -17.16 -30.90
CA THR A 99 -0.51 -16.53 -30.11
C THR A 99 -0.52 -15.02 -30.33
N ALA A 100 -0.33 -14.27 -29.26
CA ALA A 100 -0.32 -12.81 -29.31
C ALA A 100 0.49 -12.24 -28.14
N GLU A 101 1.38 -11.29 -28.41
CA GLU A 101 2.20 -10.66 -27.38
C GLU A 101 1.41 -9.64 -26.55
N GLY A 102 1.93 -9.29 -25.36
CA GLY A 102 1.31 -8.36 -24.40
C GLY A 102 0.07 -8.90 -23.66
N VAL A 103 -0.69 -9.80 -24.27
CA VAL A 103 -2.01 -10.25 -23.79
C VAL A 103 -1.97 -11.55 -22.94
N SER A 104 -3.04 -11.78 -22.18
CA SER A 104 -3.23 -13.02 -21.43
C SER A 104 -4.70 -13.38 -21.26
N LEU A 105 -4.99 -14.67 -21.15
CA LEU A 105 -6.33 -15.21 -20.97
C LEU A 105 -6.41 -16.07 -19.68
N PRO A 106 -7.49 -15.96 -18.87
CA PRO A 106 -7.64 -16.80 -17.68
C PRO A 106 -7.76 -18.28 -18.06
N ARG A 107 -7.06 -19.16 -17.34
CA ARG A 107 -7.10 -20.61 -17.60
C ARG A 107 -8.51 -21.20 -17.44
N SER A 108 -9.29 -20.67 -16.50
CA SER A 108 -10.68 -21.06 -16.27
C SER A 108 -11.58 -20.72 -17.45
N THR A 109 -11.41 -19.56 -18.08
CA THR A 109 -12.22 -19.15 -19.24
C THR A 109 -11.98 -20.07 -20.42
N LEU A 110 -10.71 -20.28 -20.79
CA LEU A 110 -10.35 -21.16 -21.91
C LEU A 110 -10.75 -22.63 -21.64
N TYR A 111 -10.60 -23.13 -20.40
CA TYR A 111 -11.05 -24.48 -20.05
C TYR A 111 -12.59 -24.60 -20.05
N ASN A 112 -13.34 -23.58 -19.62
CA ASN A 112 -14.81 -23.57 -19.74
C ASN A 112 -15.27 -23.58 -21.21
N HIS A 113 -14.56 -22.89 -22.10
CA HIS A 113 -14.82 -22.96 -23.54
C HIS A 113 -14.55 -24.37 -24.10
N TYR A 114 -13.48 -25.03 -23.64
CA TYR A 114 -13.19 -26.43 -23.98
C TYR A 114 -14.28 -27.39 -23.47
N LEU A 115 -14.74 -27.25 -22.22
CA LEU A 115 -15.83 -28.06 -21.67
C LEU A 115 -17.13 -27.92 -22.47
N ARG A 116 -17.46 -26.70 -22.93
CA ARG A 116 -18.61 -26.46 -23.82
C ARG A 116 -18.43 -27.13 -25.19
N HIS A 117 -17.27 -26.99 -25.82
CA HIS A 117 -16.96 -27.67 -27.08
C HIS A 117 -17.09 -29.21 -26.96
N CYS A 118 -16.56 -29.80 -25.88
CA CYS A 118 -16.74 -31.23 -25.59
C CYS A 118 -18.23 -31.60 -25.43
N GLN A 119 -19.03 -30.78 -24.74
CA GLN A 119 -20.47 -31.01 -24.59
C GLN A 119 -21.21 -30.95 -25.94
N GLU A 120 -20.90 -29.97 -26.78
CA GLU A 120 -21.51 -29.78 -28.11
C GLU A 120 -21.16 -30.92 -29.07
N GLN A 121 -19.90 -31.36 -29.08
CA GLN A 121 -19.41 -32.47 -29.91
C GLN A 121 -19.62 -33.86 -29.28
N LYS A 122 -20.18 -33.93 -28.06
CA LYS A 122 -20.41 -35.17 -27.28
C LYS A 122 -19.13 -35.98 -27.02
N LEU A 123 -18.05 -35.29 -26.68
CA LEU A 123 -16.75 -35.86 -26.34
C LEU A 123 -16.53 -35.81 -24.82
N ASP A 124 -15.84 -36.81 -24.27
CA ASP A 124 -15.45 -36.79 -22.86
C ASP A 124 -14.30 -35.79 -22.63
N PRO A 125 -14.48 -34.76 -21.78
CA PRO A 125 -13.45 -33.75 -21.57
C PRO A 125 -12.29 -34.28 -20.71
N VAL A 126 -11.05 -34.03 -21.14
CA VAL A 126 -9.88 -34.34 -20.30
C VAL A 126 -9.78 -33.37 -19.13
N ASN A 127 -9.21 -33.83 -18.00
CA ASN A 127 -9.04 -33.00 -16.81
C ASN A 127 -8.14 -31.77 -17.08
N ALA A 128 -8.26 -30.72 -16.26
CA ALA A 128 -7.56 -29.45 -16.46
C ALA A 128 -6.01 -29.55 -16.48
N ALA A 129 -5.41 -30.56 -15.85
CA ALA A 129 -3.97 -30.78 -15.89
C ALA A 129 -3.51 -31.43 -17.20
N SER A 130 -4.22 -32.46 -17.69
CA SER A 130 -4.00 -33.06 -19.00
C SER A 130 -4.27 -32.06 -20.14
N PHE A 131 -5.35 -31.28 -20.03
CA PHE A 131 -5.63 -30.17 -20.94
C PHE A 131 -4.51 -29.11 -20.92
N GLY A 132 -3.95 -28.83 -19.73
CA GLY A 132 -2.80 -27.96 -19.54
C GLY A 132 -1.49 -28.46 -20.17
N LYS A 133 -1.39 -29.76 -20.53
CA LYS A 133 -0.34 -30.29 -21.41
C LYS A 133 -0.69 -30.04 -22.88
N LEU A 134 -1.90 -30.44 -23.30
CA LEU A 134 -2.37 -30.34 -24.70
C LEU A 134 -2.22 -28.92 -25.27
N ILE A 135 -2.68 -27.89 -24.55
CA ILE A 135 -2.56 -26.51 -25.01
C ILE A 135 -1.10 -26.05 -25.19
N ARG A 136 -0.15 -26.63 -24.43
CA ARG A 136 1.29 -26.28 -24.49
C ARG A 136 2.06 -27.00 -25.58
N SER A 137 1.56 -28.15 -26.06
CA SER A 137 2.05 -28.78 -27.29
C SER A 137 1.55 -28.10 -28.57
N ILE A 138 0.47 -27.32 -28.47
CA ILE A 138 -0.11 -26.57 -29.62
C ILE A 138 0.49 -25.16 -29.69
N PHE A 139 0.36 -24.40 -28.60
CA PHE A 139 0.84 -23.03 -28.53
C PHE A 139 2.20 -23.01 -27.82
N MET A 140 3.26 -22.97 -28.62
CA MET A 140 4.63 -22.85 -28.12
C MET A 140 4.83 -21.49 -27.42
N GLY A 141 5.68 -21.46 -26.39
CA GLY A 141 6.06 -20.23 -25.68
C GLY A 141 5.07 -19.71 -24.62
N LEU A 142 3.90 -20.33 -24.41
CA LEU A 142 2.91 -19.86 -23.41
C LEU A 142 3.48 -19.72 -22.00
N ARG A 143 3.54 -18.49 -21.49
CA ARG A 143 4.06 -18.20 -20.15
C ARG A 143 2.95 -18.35 -19.09
N THR A 144 3.31 -18.80 -17.90
CA THR A 144 2.41 -18.76 -16.74
C THR A 144 2.46 -17.36 -16.14
N ARG A 145 1.31 -16.70 -15.95
CA ARG A 145 1.18 -15.54 -15.05
C ARG A 145 0.05 -15.79 -14.07
N ARG A 146 0.12 -15.18 -12.89
CA ARG A 146 -0.94 -15.17 -11.88
C ARG A 146 -1.41 -13.73 -11.72
N LEU A 147 -2.66 -13.43 -12.06
CA LEU A 147 -3.18 -12.06 -12.19
C LEU A 147 -4.47 -11.88 -11.39
N GLY A 148 -4.73 -10.66 -10.93
CA GLY A 148 -5.80 -10.30 -9.99
C GLY A 148 -5.27 -10.02 -8.58
N THR A 149 -6.06 -9.31 -7.77
CA THR A 149 -5.68 -8.82 -6.42
C THR A 149 -5.36 -9.94 -5.42
N ARG A 150 -4.63 -9.61 -4.34
CA ARG A 150 -4.21 -10.56 -3.28
C ARG A 150 -5.42 -11.39 -2.80
N GLY A 151 -5.24 -12.72 -2.71
CA GLY A 151 -6.33 -13.67 -2.44
C GLY A 151 -7.17 -14.08 -3.65
N ASN A 152 -7.45 -13.16 -4.58
CA ASN A 152 -8.25 -13.44 -5.79
C ASN A 152 -7.42 -13.94 -6.99
N SER A 153 -6.09 -13.76 -6.98
CA SER A 153 -5.21 -13.95 -8.14
C SER A 153 -5.32 -15.33 -8.81
N LYS A 154 -5.87 -15.36 -10.03
CA LYS A 154 -6.09 -16.57 -10.85
C LYS A 154 -4.90 -16.84 -11.78
N TYR A 155 -4.78 -18.07 -12.26
CA TYR A 155 -3.78 -18.43 -13.27
C TYR A 155 -4.24 -18.07 -14.68
N HIS A 156 -3.33 -17.49 -15.45
CA HIS A 156 -3.51 -17.13 -16.86
C HIS A 156 -2.50 -17.88 -17.74
N TYR A 157 -2.84 -18.04 -19.02
CA TYR A 157 -1.86 -18.21 -20.09
C TYR A 157 -1.54 -16.83 -20.65
N TYR A 158 -0.26 -16.46 -20.69
CA TYR A 158 0.24 -15.23 -21.30
C TYR A 158 0.91 -15.57 -22.63
N GLY A 159 0.65 -14.76 -23.67
CA GLY A 159 1.03 -15.05 -25.05
C GLY A 159 -0.09 -15.63 -25.92
N ILE A 160 -1.36 -15.55 -25.51
CA ILE A 160 -2.52 -16.11 -26.23
C ILE A 160 -3.78 -15.25 -26.08
N ARG A 161 -4.59 -15.19 -27.13
CA ARG A 161 -5.95 -14.61 -27.12
C ARG A 161 -6.94 -15.47 -27.89
N VAL A 162 -8.23 -15.19 -27.69
CA VAL A 162 -9.30 -15.63 -28.60
C VAL A 162 -9.12 -14.88 -29.94
N LYS A 163 -9.29 -15.56 -31.07
CA LYS A 163 -9.21 -14.93 -32.40
C LYS A 163 -10.36 -13.92 -32.61
N PRO A 164 -10.18 -12.81 -33.33
CA PRO A 164 -11.22 -11.77 -33.48
C PRO A 164 -12.53 -12.25 -34.13
N ASP A 165 -12.43 -13.22 -35.03
CA ASP A 165 -13.53 -13.85 -35.78
C ASP A 165 -14.18 -15.04 -35.03
N SER A 166 -13.57 -15.52 -33.94
CA SER A 166 -14.10 -16.64 -33.16
C SER A 166 -15.47 -16.33 -32.55
N PRO A 167 -16.44 -17.28 -32.62
CA PRO A 167 -17.74 -17.12 -31.95
C PRO A 167 -17.64 -17.04 -30.42
N LEU A 168 -16.51 -17.45 -29.83
CA LEU A 168 -16.30 -17.44 -28.38
C LEU A 168 -16.28 -16.03 -27.78
N ASN A 169 -16.00 -14.98 -28.56
CA ASN A 169 -16.00 -13.59 -28.08
C ASN A 169 -17.36 -13.19 -27.47
N ARG A 170 -18.48 -13.62 -28.08
CA ARG A 170 -19.85 -13.37 -27.58
C ARG A 170 -20.13 -14.04 -26.24
N LEU A 171 -19.43 -15.14 -25.93
CA LEU A 171 -19.63 -15.93 -24.71
C LEU A 171 -18.83 -15.40 -23.52
N GLN A 172 -17.86 -14.50 -23.77
CA GLN A 172 -17.08 -13.84 -22.73
C GLN A 172 -17.86 -12.71 -22.04
N GLU A 173 -18.80 -12.07 -22.76
CA GLU A 173 -19.68 -11.03 -22.23
C GLU A 173 -20.68 -11.61 -21.21
N ASP A 174 -21.39 -12.68 -21.56
CA ASP A 174 -22.33 -13.38 -20.67
C ASP A 174 -21.70 -13.83 -19.34
N MET A 175 -20.46 -14.32 -19.37
CA MET A 175 -19.73 -14.71 -18.15
C MET A 175 -19.42 -13.52 -17.25
N GLN A 176 -19.14 -12.35 -17.83
CA GLN A 176 -18.93 -11.11 -17.10
C GLN A 176 -20.24 -10.64 -16.41
N TYR A 177 -21.37 -10.73 -17.12
CA TYR A 177 -22.70 -10.44 -16.57
C TYR A 177 -23.13 -11.41 -15.46
N MET A 178 -22.88 -12.72 -15.61
CA MET A 178 -23.22 -13.70 -14.57
C MET A 178 -22.33 -13.59 -13.32
N ALA A 179 -21.05 -13.22 -13.47
CA ALA A 179 -20.15 -13.02 -12.33
C ALA A 179 -20.61 -11.88 -11.41
N LEU A 180 -21.18 -10.81 -11.99
CA LEU A 180 -21.68 -9.65 -11.24
C LEU A 180 -22.84 -9.99 -10.29
N ARG A 181 -23.54 -11.12 -10.50
CA ARG A 181 -24.76 -11.50 -9.78
C ARG A 181 -24.54 -12.48 -8.62
N GLN A 182 -23.31 -12.96 -8.38
CA GLN A 182 -23.03 -14.05 -7.42
C GLN A 182 -22.42 -13.60 -6.08
N GLN A 183 -22.72 -12.37 -5.63
CA GLN A 183 -22.55 -12.01 -4.21
C GLN A 183 -23.55 -12.82 -3.35
N PRO A 184 -23.14 -13.40 -2.20
CA PRO A 184 -24.00 -14.27 -1.40
C PRO A 184 -25.06 -13.47 -0.62
N VAL A 185 -26.28 -13.42 -1.16
CA VAL A 185 -27.43 -12.78 -0.48
C VAL A 185 -27.89 -13.62 0.70
N GLN A 186 -27.72 -13.10 1.93
CA GLN A 186 -28.26 -13.73 3.12
C GLN A 186 -29.79 -13.67 3.18
N GLN A 187 -30.34 -14.68 3.82
CA GLN A 187 -31.72 -15.17 3.78
C GLN A 187 -32.83 -14.10 3.99
N LYS A 188 -33.83 -14.13 3.10
CA LYS A 188 -35.01 -13.23 3.10
C LYS A 188 -35.78 -13.24 4.44
N GLN A 189 -36.15 -12.06 4.94
CA GLN A 189 -37.44 -11.87 5.61
C GLN A 189 -38.49 -11.32 4.64
N ARG A 190 -39.76 -11.61 4.89
CA ARG A 190 -40.87 -11.51 3.91
C ARG A 190 -41.91 -10.50 4.35
N PHE A 191 -41.83 -9.26 3.85
CA PHE A 191 -42.94 -8.31 3.91
C PHE A 191 -43.88 -8.43 2.70
N LYS A 192 -45.16 -8.11 2.92
CA LYS A 192 -46.23 -8.18 1.91
C LYS A 192 -46.35 -6.84 1.18
N PRO A 193 -46.68 -6.80 -0.12
CA PRO A 193 -47.08 -5.56 -0.76
C PRO A 193 -48.44 -5.09 -0.24
N VAL A 194 -48.59 -3.79 0.01
CA VAL A 194 -49.87 -3.15 0.29
C VAL A 194 -50.38 -2.52 -1.00
N GLN A 195 -51.62 -2.82 -1.38
CA GLN A 195 -52.27 -2.23 -2.54
C GLN A 195 -52.67 -0.77 -2.24
N LYS A 196 -52.54 0.11 -3.23
CA LYS A 196 -53.44 1.25 -3.41
C LYS A 196 -53.91 1.31 -4.86
N PHE A 197 -55.07 1.92 -5.06
CA PHE A 197 -55.90 1.78 -6.25
C PHE A 197 -55.90 3.05 -7.11
N ASP A 198 -56.44 2.88 -8.31
CA ASP A 198 -56.52 3.80 -9.45
C ASP A 198 -57.00 5.24 -9.19
N ALA A 199 -56.56 6.16 -10.06
CA ALA A 199 -57.40 6.98 -10.96
C ALA A 199 -56.81 8.37 -11.28
N GLY A 200 -56.81 8.78 -12.57
CA GLY A 200 -56.62 10.19 -12.98
C GLY A 200 -55.93 10.38 -14.34
N SER A 201 -56.70 10.50 -15.42
CA SER A 201 -56.20 10.69 -16.79
C SER A 201 -55.89 12.15 -17.15
N GLY A 202 -54.91 12.37 -18.04
CA GLY A 202 -54.66 13.68 -18.68
C GLY A 202 -53.58 13.61 -19.77
N GLU A 203 -53.90 14.04 -20.98
CA GLU A 203 -52.99 14.01 -22.15
C GLU A 203 -52.39 15.38 -22.46
N ASN A 204 -51.07 15.49 -22.61
CA ASN A 204 -50.41 15.79 -23.91
C ASN A 204 -48.92 16.19 -23.82
N TYR A 205 -48.19 15.84 -24.89
CA TYR A 205 -46.94 16.42 -25.42
C TYR A 205 -46.05 17.32 -24.55
N SER A 206 -44.81 16.87 -24.36
CA SER A 206 -43.63 17.57 -24.89
C SER A 206 -42.43 16.62 -25.02
N GLY A 207 -41.68 16.71 -26.12
CA GLY A 207 -40.51 15.87 -26.37
C GLY A 207 -39.24 16.45 -25.75
N GLY A 208 -38.63 15.72 -24.82
CA GLY A 208 -37.33 16.05 -24.25
C GLY A 208 -36.54 14.76 -24.01
N GLY A 209 -35.37 14.64 -24.65
CA GLY A 209 -34.56 13.41 -24.63
C GLY A 209 -33.82 13.22 -23.30
N GLN A 210 -34.52 12.74 -22.26
CA GLN A 210 -33.86 12.27 -21.04
C GLN A 210 -32.97 11.05 -21.38
N HIS A 211 -31.66 11.22 -21.25
CA HIS A 211 -30.75 10.08 -21.10
C HIS A 211 -31.12 9.37 -19.79
N GLN A 212 -31.80 8.23 -19.87
CA GLN A 212 -31.85 7.31 -18.75
C GLN A 212 -30.45 6.71 -18.57
N PRO A 213 -29.80 6.86 -17.40
CA PRO A 213 -28.49 6.27 -17.18
C PRO A 213 -28.59 4.75 -17.31
N GLY A 214 -27.60 4.13 -17.95
CA GLY A 214 -27.61 2.70 -18.26
C GLY A 214 -27.59 1.83 -17.00
N ALA A 215 -28.01 0.56 -17.12
CA ALA A 215 -28.06 -0.36 -15.98
C ALA A 215 -26.70 -0.54 -15.24
N ALA A 216 -25.59 -0.36 -15.95
CA ALA A 216 -24.24 -0.30 -15.38
C ALA A 216 -24.00 0.99 -14.56
N GLU A 217 -24.44 2.14 -15.03
CA GLU A 217 -24.31 3.42 -14.32
C GLU A 217 -25.20 3.41 -13.07
N GLN A 218 -26.43 2.90 -13.18
CA GLN A 218 -27.34 2.72 -12.03
C GLN A 218 -26.74 1.80 -10.96
N THR A 219 -26.00 0.74 -11.33
CA THR A 219 -25.33 -0.12 -10.35
C THR A 219 -24.10 0.53 -9.72
N VAL A 220 -23.33 1.33 -10.48
CA VAL A 220 -22.22 2.14 -9.91
C VAL A 220 -22.74 3.21 -8.95
N ILE A 221 -23.83 3.90 -9.28
CA ILE A 221 -24.47 4.90 -8.41
C ILE A 221 -24.99 4.25 -7.12
N ALA A 222 -25.72 3.13 -7.22
CA ALA A 222 -26.19 2.39 -6.05
C ALA A 222 -25.05 1.85 -5.18
N GLN A 223 -23.93 1.44 -5.79
CA GLN A 223 -22.73 1.03 -5.05
C GLN A 223 -22.05 2.22 -4.34
N SER A 224 -22.00 3.41 -4.97
CA SER A 224 -21.47 4.62 -4.33
C SER A 224 -22.32 5.02 -3.12
N GLN A 225 -23.66 5.07 -3.27
CA GLN A 225 -24.59 5.34 -2.17
C GLN A 225 -24.44 4.34 -1.01
N HIS A 226 -24.22 3.05 -1.30
CA HIS A 226 -23.93 2.06 -0.27
C HIS A 226 -22.55 2.25 0.40
N HIS A 227 -21.56 2.82 -0.29
CA HIS A 227 -20.27 3.17 0.32
C HIS A 227 -20.33 4.44 1.18
N GLN A 228 -21.20 5.40 0.87
CA GLN A 228 -21.31 6.66 1.63
C GLN A 228 -21.66 6.48 3.12
N GLN A 229 -22.36 5.39 3.50
CA GLN A 229 -22.65 5.09 4.93
C GLN A 229 -21.41 4.76 5.80
N PHE A 230 -20.23 4.60 5.17
CA PHE A 230 -18.94 4.37 5.85
C PHE A 230 -18.13 5.67 6.00
N LEU A 231 -18.57 6.77 5.38
CA LEU A 231 -17.93 8.07 5.41
C LEU A 231 -18.51 8.93 6.54
N ASP A 232 -17.72 9.86 7.07
CA ASP A 232 -18.23 10.93 7.93
C ASP A 232 -18.60 12.17 7.10
N ALA A 233 -19.63 12.02 6.25
CA ALA A 233 -20.14 13.07 5.38
C ALA A 233 -20.77 14.28 6.12
N SER A 234 -20.64 14.35 7.45
CA SER A 234 -21.09 15.47 8.27
C SER A 234 -20.02 16.55 8.49
N ARG A 235 -18.74 16.26 8.18
CA ARG A 235 -17.64 17.21 8.35
C ARG A 235 -17.61 18.26 7.24
N ALA A 236 -17.66 19.52 7.62
CA ALA A 236 -17.24 20.64 6.78
C ALA A 236 -15.70 20.81 6.82
N LEU A 237 -15.15 21.65 5.93
CA LEU A 237 -13.77 22.10 6.08
C LEU A 237 -13.63 23.00 7.32
N PRO A 238 -12.50 22.92 8.06
CA PRO A 238 -12.12 23.94 9.03
C PRO A 238 -11.95 25.31 8.34
N ASP A 239 -12.23 26.39 9.06
CA ASP A 239 -11.96 27.72 8.54
C ASP A 239 -10.46 27.98 8.37
N PHE A 240 -10.10 28.56 7.24
CA PHE A 240 -8.73 28.89 6.89
C PHE A 240 -8.30 30.19 7.59
N VAL A 241 -7.05 30.23 8.05
CA VAL A 241 -6.42 31.44 8.61
C VAL A 241 -6.34 32.51 7.51
N GLU A 242 -6.54 33.78 7.84
CA GLU A 242 -6.38 34.87 6.86
C GLU A 242 -4.93 34.97 6.34
N LEU A 243 -4.78 35.28 5.06
CA LEU A 243 -3.51 35.50 4.38
C LEU A 243 -2.95 36.90 4.69
N ASP A 244 -2.12 36.99 5.73
CA ASP A 244 -1.24 38.14 5.94
C ASP A 244 0.03 38.02 5.08
N LEU A 245 0.35 39.08 4.33
CA LEU A 245 1.60 39.20 3.57
C LEU A 245 2.73 39.86 4.39
N GLY A 246 2.41 40.48 5.53
CA GLY A 246 3.34 41.21 6.39
C GLY A 246 4.12 42.30 5.64
N HIS A 247 5.40 42.44 5.98
CA HIS A 247 6.34 43.35 5.29
C HIS A 247 7.05 42.69 4.10
N SER A 248 6.47 41.66 3.49
CA SER A 248 6.99 41.06 2.25
C SER A 248 6.94 42.07 1.10
N ASN A 249 7.64 41.82 -0.02
CA ASN A 249 7.66 42.78 -1.13
C ASN A 249 6.31 42.82 -1.88
N THR A 250 5.42 43.74 -1.48
CA THR A 250 4.03 43.85 -1.97
C THR A 250 3.84 44.75 -3.19
N GLU A 251 4.92 45.25 -3.81
CA GLU A 251 4.89 46.31 -4.84
C GLU A 251 3.99 46.06 -6.07
N ASN A 252 3.51 44.83 -6.28
CA ASN A 252 2.63 44.44 -7.38
C ASN A 252 1.43 43.58 -6.95
N ILE A 253 1.06 43.55 -5.66
CA ILE A 253 -0.05 42.75 -5.12
C ILE A 253 -1.04 43.67 -4.41
N SER A 254 -2.29 43.71 -4.87
CA SER A 254 -3.36 44.49 -4.23
C SER A 254 -4.06 43.70 -3.10
N PRO A 255 -4.73 44.39 -2.15
CA PRO A 255 -5.61 43.72 -1.18
C PRO A 255 -6.80 42.99 -1.83
N GLU A 256 -7.16 43.35 -3.07
CA GLU A 256 -8.22 42.69 -3.82
C GLU A 256 -7.73 41.36 -4.42
N ASP A 257 -6.50 41.31 -4.96
CA ASP A 257 -5.85 40.06 -5.40
C ASP A 257 -5.78 39.04 -4.24
N VAL A 258 -5.44 39.50 -3.03
CA VAL A 258 -5.34 38.67 -1.81
C VAL A 258 -6.72 38.13 -1.39
N LYS A 259 -7.78 38.93 -1.48
CA LYS A 259 -9.15 38.48 -1.21
C LYS A 259 -9.69 37.55 -2.29
N GLY A 260 -9.39 37.84 -3.56
CA GLY A 260 -9.71 37.00 -4.71
C GLY A 260 -9.10 35.61 -4.57
N LEU A 261 -7.81 35.53 -4.24
CA LEU A 261 -7.11 34.26 -3.98
C LEU A 261 -7.75 33.48 -2.83
N GLN A 262 -7.98 34.12 -1.68
CA GLN A 262 -8.56 33.44 -0.50
C GLN A 262 -9.94 32.86 -0.79
N SER A 263 -10.82 33.64 -1.43
CA SER A 263 -12.18 33.20 -1.79
C SER A 263 -12.15 32.06 -2.81
N LEU A 264 -11.50 32.26 -3.96
CA LEU A 264 -11.39 31.26 -5.03
C LEU A 264 -10.78 29.94 -4.55
N TYR A 265 -9.81 30.01 -3.64
CA TYR A 265 -9.15 28.83 -3.12
C TYR A 265 -9.96 28.11 -2.04
N ARG A 266 -10.71 28.82 -1.18
CA ARG A 266 -11.68 28.20 -0.26
C ARG A 266 -12.79 27.48 -1.04
N GLU A 267 -13.35 28.14 -2.06
CA GLU A 267 -14.35 27.57 -2.97
C GLU A 267 -13.82 26.33 -3.70
N HIS A 268 -12.55 26.35 -4.15
CA HIS A 268 -11.87 25.20 -4.75
C HIS A 268 -11.71 24.03 -3.79
N CYS A 269 -11.33 24.28 -2.54
CA CYS A 269 -11.26 23.25 -1.50
C CYS A 269 -12.64 22.67 -1.16
N GLU A 270 -13.69 23.49 -1.13
CA GLU A 270 -15.07 23.04 -0.91
C GLU A 270 -15.61 22.19 -2.07
N ALA A 271 -15.26 22.52 -3.32
CA ALA A 271 -15.55 21.66 -4.48
C ALA A 271 -14.80 20.32 -4.43
N ILE A 272 -13.55 20.31 -3.95
CA ILE A 272 -12.78 19.07 -3.70
C ILE A 272 -13.47 18.22 -2.62
N LEU A 273 -13.96 18.83 -1.54
CA LEU A 273 -14.69 18.17 -0.46
C LEU A 273 -15.95 17.46 -0.99
N ASP A 274 -16.83 18.16 -1.71
CA ASP A 274 -18.06 17.57 -2.25
C ASP A 274 -17.76 16.37 -3.17
N VAL A 275 -16.80 16.53 -4.10
CA VAL A 275 -16.38 15.46 -5.01
C VAL A 275 -15.87 14.23 -4.26
N VAL A 276 -15.16 14.41 -3.13
CA VAL A 276 -14.69 13.31 -2.28
C VAL A 276 -15.81 12.65 -1.48
N VAL A 277 -16.75 13.43 -0.91
CA VAL A 277 -17.94 12.91 -0.20
C VAL A 277 -18.86 12.12 -1.15
N ASN A 278 -18.93 12.53 -2.42
CA ASN A 278 -19.65 11.82 -3.48
C ASN A 278 -18.85 10.67 -4.12
N LEU A 279 -17.61 10.41 -3.66
CA LEU A 279 -16.67 9.40 -4.17
C LEU A 279 -16.32 9.55 -5.66
N GLN A 280 -16.51 10.74 -6.23
CA GLN A 280 -16.31 11.08 -7.64
C GLN A 280 -14.84 11.42 -7.95
N PHE A 281 -13.90 10.65 -7.39
CA PHE A 281 -12.45 10.95 -7.36
C PHE A 281 -11.81 11.37 -8.69
N SER A 282 -12.35 10.94 -9.83
CA SER A 282 -11.87 11.31 -11.17
C SER A 282 -12.13 12.78 -11.56
N LEU A 283 -12.98 13.51 -10.83
CA LEU A 283 -13.21 14.95 -11.06
C LEU A 283 -12.14 15.84 -10.40
N ILE A 284 -11.35 15.31 -9.47
CA ILE A 284 -10.30 16.08 -8.76
C ILE A 284 -9.22 16.60 -9.72
N GLU A 285 -8.82 15.80 -10.72
CA GLU A 285 -7.89 16.27 -11.77
C GLU A 285 -8.47 17.48 -12.54
N LYS A 286 -9.77 17.48 -12.82
CA LYS A 286 -10.45 18.60 -13.50
C LYS A 286 -10.50 19.84 -12.60
N LEU A 287 -10.87 19.70 -11.33
CA LEU A 287 -10.90 20.83 -10.39
C LEU A 287 -9.53 21.51 -10.26
N TRP A 288 -8.44 20.72 -10.21
CA TRP A 288 -7.08 21.27 -10.24
C TRP A 288 -6.75 21.93 -11.58
N GLN A 289 -7.10 21.32 -12.71
CA GLN A 289 -6.90 21.92 -14.03
C GLN A 289 -7.62 23.28 -14.16
N THR A 290 -8.87 23.39 -13.71
CA THR A 290 -9.61 24.67 -13.71
C THR A 290 -8.96 25.70 -12.78
N PHE A 291 -8.66 25.35 -11.52
CA PHE A 291 -8.07 26.31 -10.58
C PHE A 291 -6.69 26.82 -11.03
N TRP A 292 -5.80 25.94 -11.50
CA TRP A 292 -4.48 26.31 -12.01
C TRP A 292 -4.50 26.84 -13.46
N ARG A 293 -5.70 26.96 -14.07
CA ARG A 293 -5.92 27.43 -15.44
C ARG A 293 -5.07 26.64 -16.45
N TYR A 294 -5.01 25.31 -16.29
CA TYR A 294 -4.30 24.42 -17.19
C TYR A 294 -4.88 24.50 -18.60
N SER A 295 -4.03 24.75 -19.60
CA SER A 295 -4.41 24.69 -21.01
C SER A 295 -3.59 23.58 -21.69
N PRO A 296 -4.22 22.62 -22.38
CA PRO A 296 -3.50 21.68 -23.25
C PRO A 296 -2.71 22.42 -24.34
N PRO A 297 -1.54 21.93 -24.77
CA PRO A 297 -0.77 22.56 -25.84
C PRO A 297 -1.52 22.58 -27.19
N ASP A 298 -2.43 21.63 -27.41
CA ASP A 298 -3.23 21.50 -28.64
C ASP A 298 -4.64 22.13 -28.53
N SER A 299 -4.94 22.91 -27.47
CA SER A 299 -6.27 23.51 -27.32
C SER A 299 -6.45 24.72 -28.23
N VAL A 300 -7.34 24.59 -29.23
CA VAL A 300 -7.74 25.70 -30.11
C VAL A 300 -8.37 26.84 -29.28
N GLU A 301 -7.94 28.07 -29.52
CA GLU A 301 -8.43 29.26 -28.84
C GLU A 301 -9.96 29.39 -28.96
N GLY A 302 -10.68 29.32 -27.83
CA GLY A 302 -12.12 29.55 -27.74
C GLY A 302 -12.95 28.48 -27.03
N ALA A 303 -12.45 27.24 -26.89
CA ALA A 303 -13.29 26.10 -26.45
C ALA A 303 -13.66 26.06 -24.94
N THR A 304 -12.91 26.75 -24.07
CA THR A 304 -13.03 26.65 -22.59
C THR A 304 -13.24 28.01 -21.89
N VAL A 305 -13.69 29.02 -22.64
CA VAL A 305 -13.64 30.43 -22.21
C VAL A 305 -14.67 30.77 -21.12
N THR A 306 -15.83 30.12 -21.08
CA THR A 306 -16.95 30.50 -20.21
C THR A 306 -16.67 30.32 -18.72
N GLU A 307 -16.27 29.13 -18.27
CA GLU A 307 -15.99 28.86 -16.84
C GLU A 307 -14.75 29.62 -16.33
N ASN A 308 -13.74 29.79 -17.18
CA ASN A 308 -12.55 30.56 -16.84
C ASN A 308 -12.83 32.07 -16.70
N SER A 309 -13.88 32.60 -17.33
CA SER A 309 -14.14 34.04 -17.38
C SER A 309 -14.40 34.65 -15.99
N GLU A 310 -15.13 33.97 -15.10
CA GLU A 310 -15.42 34.49 -13.77
C GLU A 310 -14.21 34.38 -12.84
N ILE A 311 -13.46 33.29 -12.96
CA ILE A 311 -12.25 33.03 -12.18
C ILE A 311 -11.13 34.02 -12.56
N GLU A 312 -10.97 34.31 -13.85
CA GLU A 312 -9.97 35.26 -14.36
C GLU A 312 -10.36 36.72 -14.09
N ALA A 313 -11.66 37.05 -14.05
CA ALA A 313 -12.15 38.36 -13.64
C ALA A 313 -11.96 38.63 -12.14
N ARG A 314 -11.99 37.60 -11.29
CA ARG A 314 -11.78 37.69 -9.83
C ARG A 314 -10.31 37.65 -9.42
N LEU A 315 -9.46 37.00 -10.21
CA LEU A 315 -8.01 37.02 -10.06
C LEU A 315 -7.36 36.69 -11.42
N PRO A 316 -6.71 37.65 -12.11
CA PRO A 316 -6.02 37.35 -13.36
C PRO A 316 -4.87 36.36 -13.18
N ARG A 317 -4.61 35.51 -14.18
CA ARG A 317 -3.51 34.53 -14.19
C ARG A 317 -2.17 35.18 -13.90
N SER A 318 -1.93 36.37 -14.44
CA SER A 318 -0.72 37.17 -14.18
C SER A 318 -0.52 37.42 -12.69
N GLN A 319 -1.57 37.83 -11.97
CA GLN A 319 -1.54 38.10 -10.54
C GLN A 319 -1.41 36.82 -9.71
N LEU A 320 -2.08 35.72 -10.10
CA LEU A 320 -1.84 34.41 -9.50
C LEU A 320 -0.36 33.99 -9.64
N MET A 321 0.27 34.22 -10.79
CA MET A 321 1.68 33.89 -11.03
C MET A 321 2.66 34.77 -10.22
N VAL A 322 2.24 35.97 -9.78
CA VAL A 322 2.98 36.82 -8.84
C VAL A 322 2.78 36.32 -7.41
N LEU A 323 1.54 36.07 -6.99
CA LEU A 323 1.18 35.51 -5.68
C LEU A 323 1.90 34.19 -5.40
N CYS A 324 1.95 33.26 -6.36
CA CYS A 324 2.64 31.97 -6.24
C CYS A 324 4.18 32.07 -6.14
N ARG A 325 4.76 33.27 -6.13
CA ARG A 325 6.19 33.52 -5.84
C ARG A 325 6.43 34.12 -4.45
N ASN A 326 5.39 34.49 -3.73
CA ASN A 326 5.48 35.08 -2.40
C ASN A 326 5.53 33.98 -1.32
N ASP A 327 6.50 34.03 -0.42
CA ASP A 327 6.74 32.98 0.58
C ASP A 327 5.65 32.91 1.67
N ALA A 328 4.93 34.01 1.96
CA ALA A 328 3.76 33.99 2.83
C ALA A 328 2.57 33.26 2.16
N VAL A 329 2.35 33.49 0.86
CA VAL A 329 1.33 32.77 0.07
C VAL A 329 1.64 31.28 -0.01
N LEU A 330 2.92 30.91 -0.23
CA LEU A 330 3.37 29.52 -0.22
C LEU A 330 3.08 28.84 1.11
N LYS A 331 3.43 29.47 2.23
CA LYS A 331 3.16 28.94 3.59
C LYS A 331 1.66 28.81 3.85
N TRP A 332 0.91 29.89 3.66
CA TRP A 332 -0.54 29.94 3.88
C TRP A 332 -1.28 28.85 3.11
N MET A 333 -0.96 28.71 1.82
CA MET A 333 -1.63 27.73 0.97
C MET A 333 -1.30 26.29 1.40
N SER A 334 -0.06 26.03 1.85
CA SER A 334 0.34 24.74 2.43
C SER A 334 -0.41 24.41 3.73
N THR A 335 -0.59 25.39 4.64
CA THR A 335 -1.38 25.19 5.87
C THR A 335 -2.83 24.83 5.53
N CYS A 336 -3.42 25.50 4.54
CA CYS A 336 -4.77 25.22 4.08
C CYS A 336 -4.89 23.85 3.38
N ASP A 337 -3.89 23.43 2.61
CA ASP A 337 -3.80 22.05 2.10
C ASP A 337 -3.76 21.03 3.25
N HIS A 338 -2.94 21.26 4.29
CA HIS A 338 -2.82 20.38 5.44
C HIS A 338 -4.12 20.27 6.25
N LEU A 339 -4.92 21.34 6.32
CA LEU A 339 -6.26 21.35 6.92
C LEU A 339 -7.29 20.61 6.06
N MET A 340 -7.36 20.94 4.76
CA MET A 340 -8.26 20.27 3.81
C MET A 340 -7.98 18.77 3.76
N TYR A 341 -6.75 18.36 3.48
CA TYR A 341 -6.40 16.95 3.35
C TYR A 341 -6.64 16.16 4.65
N GLN A 342 -6.47 16.78 5.82
CA GLN A 342 -6.78 16.13 7.10
C GLN A 342 -8.28 15.83 7.21
N ALA A 343 -9.14 16.80 6.92
CA ALA A 343 -10.58 16.60 6.89
C ALA A 343 -10.97 15.50 5.87
N LEU A 344 -10.35 15.45 4.69
CA LEU A 344 -10.61 14.39 3.70
C LEU A 344 -10.18 12.99 4.18
N VAL A 345 -9.08 12.86 4.92
CA VAL A 345 -8.68 11.58 5.54
C VAL A 345 -9.72 11.13 6.57
N GLU A 346 -10.18 12.05 7.42
CA GLU A 346 -11.16 11.78 8.48
C GLU A 346 -12.55 11.44 7.92
N ILE A 347 -12.94 12.03 6.79
CA ILE A 347 -14.19 11.69 6.09
C ILE A 347 -14.09 10.30 5.44
N LEU A 348 -12.96 9.99 4.80
CA LEU A 348 -12.76 8.72 4.08
C LEU A 348 -12.47 7.52 5.01
N ILE A 349 -11.87 7.77 6.18
CA ILE A 349 -11.42 6.75 7.13
C ILE A 349 -11.66 7.26 8.58
N PRO A 350 -12.92 7.46 9.01
CA PRO A 350 -13.25 8.07 10.30
C PRO A 350 -12.87 7.22 11.52
N ASP A 351 -12.74 5.90 11.34
CA ASP A 351 -12.21 4.97 12.33
C ASP A 351 -11.36 3.92 11.61
N VAL A 352 -10.07 3.85 11.97
CA VAL A 352 -9.11 2.89 11.40
C VAL A 352 -9.36 1.45 11.85
N LEU A 353 -10.16 1.21 12.90
CA LEU A 353 -10.49 -0.13 13.40
C LEU A 353 -11.84 -0.65 12.86
N ARG A 354 -12.82 0.21 12.60
CA ARG A 354 -14.14 -0.15 12.03
C ARG A 354 -13.99 -0.92 10.70
N PRO A 355 -14.75 -1.99 10.45
CA PRO A 355 -14.68 -2.69 9.16
C PRO A 355 -15.11 -1.79 7.99
N ILE A 356 -14.22 -1.58 7.02
CA ILE A 356 -14.49 -0.83 5.77
C ILE A 356 -14.58 -1.82 4.59
N PRO A 357 -15.54 -1.70 3.66
CA PRO A 357 -15.63 -2.56 2.48
C PRO A 357 -14.33 -2.58 1.65
N SER A 358 -13.93 -3.77 1.18
CA SER A 358 -12.72 -3.94 0.36
C SER A 358 -12.77 -3.16 -0.96
N ALA A 359 -13.96 -2.96 -1.53
CA ALA A 359 -14.16 -2.12 -2.71
C ALA A 359 -13.88 -0.63 -2.41
N LEU A 360 -14.35 -0.11 -1.28
CA LEU A 360 -14.12 1.28 -0.86
C LEU A 360 -12.63 1.51 -0.51
N THR A 361 -12.01 0.63 0.26
CA THR A 361 -10.56 0.75 0.56
C THR A 361 -9.71 0.65 -0.70
N GLN A 362 -10.09 -0.18 -1.69
CA GLN A 362 -9.40 -0.22 -2.99
C GLN A 362 -9.63 1.06 -3.81
N ALA A 363 -10.82 1.66 -3.77
CA ALA A 363 -11.10 2.94 -4.41
C ALA A 363 -10.25 4.07 -3.81
N ILE A 364 -10.19 4.17 -2.48
CA ILE A 364 -9.34 5.13 -1.74
C ILE A 364 -7.86 4.93 -2.09
N ARG A 365 -7.38 3.67 -2.16
CA ARG A 365 -5.99 3.37 -2.57
C ARG A 365 -5.69 3.72 -4.03
N ASN A 366 -6.66 3.56 -4.93
CA ASN A 366 -6.52 3.95 -6.34
C ASN A 366 -6.46 5.48 -6.48
N PHE A 367 -7.36 6.19 -5.80
CA PHE A 367 -7.35 7.64 -5.67
C PHE A 367 -5.99 8.13 -5.16
N ALA A 368 -5.53 7.59 -4.02
CA ALA A 368 -4.23 7.89 -3.41
C ALA A 368 -2.99 7.47 -4.23
N LYS A 369 -3.17 6.81 -5.38
CA LYS A 369 -2.09 6.53 -6.34
C LYS A 369 -2.03 7.60 -7.44
N SER A 370 -3.15 8.21 -7.81
CA SER A 370 -3.23 9.15 -8.94
C SER A 370 -2.96 10.60 -8.56
N LEU A 371 -3.24 11.01 -7.32
CA LEU A 371 -3.14 12.38 -6.79
C LEU A 371 -1.89 13.15 -7.26
N GLU A 372 -0.70 12.59 -7.03
CA GLU A 372 0.59 13.24 -7.33
C GLU A 372 0.76 13.55 -8.83
N GLY A 373 0.37 12.60 -9.69
CA GLY A 373 0.44 12.77 -11.15
C GLY A 373 -0.57 13.77 -11.68
N TRP A 374 -1.81 13.69 -11.21
CA TRP A 374 -2.89 14.63 -11.55
C TRP A 374 -2.54 16.08 -11.17
N LEU A 375 -2.00 16.31 -9.97
CA LEU A 375 -1.62 17.64 -9.52
C LEU A 375 -0.41 18.20 -10.30
N ASN A 376 0.60 17.36 -10.55
CA ASN A 376 1.77 17.74 -11.34
C ASN A 376 1.41 18.09 -12.79
N ASN A 377 0.46 17.36 -13.40
CA ASN A 377 -0.09 17.68 -14.72
C ASN A 377 -0.77 19.06 -14.71
N ALA A 378 -1.70 19.28 -13.77
CA ALA A 378 -2.48 20.52 -13.68
C ALA A 378 -1.63 21.77 -13.40
N MET A 379 -0.50 21.62 -12.70
CA MET A 379 0.37 22.72 -12.30
C MET A 379 1.55 22.99 -13.25
N ASN A 380 1.60 22.39 -14.44
CA ASN A 380 2.76 22.41 -15.34
C ASN A 380 3.37 23.81 -15.65
N ALA A 381 2.55 24.87 -15.63
CA ALA A 381 2.92 26.25 -15.94
C ALA A 381 2.96 27.18 -14.70
N ILE A 382 3.03 26.62 -13.49
CA ILE A 382 3.04 27.34 -12.19
C ILE A 382 4.49 27.46 -11.66
N PRO A 383 4.85 28.44 -10.79
CA PRO A 383 6.21 28.57 -10.28
C PRO A 383 6.66 27.33 -9.48
N GLN A 384 7.88 26.86 -9.75
CA GLN A 384 8.39 25.57 -9.24
C GLN A 384 8.35 25.43 -7.70
N ARG A 385 8.55 26.51 -6.93
CA ARG A 385 8.36 26.48 -5.46
C ARG A 385 6.93 26.10 -5.07
N MET A 386 5.92 26.65 -5.73
CA MET A 386 4.50 26.33 -5.47
C MET A 386 4.20 24.87 -5.84
N ILE A 387 4.74 24.37 -6.96
CA ILE A 387 4.63 22.95 -7.32
C ILE A 387 5.25 22.06 -6.24
N GLN A 388 6.46 22.37 -5.77
CA GLN A 388 7.13 21.59 -4.72
C GLN A 388 6.34 21.56 -3.41
N THR A 389 5.85 22.72 -2.94
CA THR A 389 4.98 22.82 -1.76
C THR A 389 3.71 21.98 -1.91
N LYS A 390 3.01 22.12 -3.05
CA LYS A 390 1.76 21.42 -3.34
C LYS A 390 1.93 19.90 -3.47
N ILE A 391 3.01 19.46 -4.11
CA ILE A 391 3.33 18.03 -4.24
C ILE A 391 3.72 17.43 -2.89
N ALA A 392 4.48 18.13 -2.04
CA ALA A 392 4.79 17.65 -0.69
C ALA A 392 3.53 17.41 0.15
N ALA A 393 2.59 18.37 0.17
CA ALA A 393 1.31 18.24 0.87
C ALA A 393 0.45 17.08 0.30
N VAL A 394 0.36 16.95 -1.03
CA VAL A 394 -0.45 15.88 -1.64
C VAL A 394 0.18 14.48 -1.49
N SER A 395 1.51 14.38 -1.49
CA SER A 395 2.23 13.12 -1.19
C SER A 395 2.01 12.68 0.26
N ALA A 396 2.03 13.61 1.22
CA ALA A 396 1.72 13.32 2.62
C ALA A 396 0.27 12.83 2.79
N PHE A 397 -0.70 13.49 2.16
CA PHE A 397 -2.11 13.05 2.09
C PHE A 397 -2.26 11.66 1.47
N ALA A 398 -1.67 11.45 0.30
CA ALA A 398 -1.70 10.20 -0.43
C ALA A 398 -1.10 9.04 0.38
N GLN A 399 0.04 9.27 1.05
CA GLN A 399 0.69 8.28 1.90
C GLN A 399 -0.10 7.99 3.18
N THR A 400 -0.80 8.99 3.74
CA THR A 400 -1.69 8.81 4.91
C THR A 400 -2.88 7.92 4.55
N LEU A 401 -3.56 8.17 3.41
CA LEU A 401 -4.62 7.28 2.91
C LEU A 401 -4.12 5.85 2.66
N ARG A 402 -2.91 5.67 2.11
CA ARG A 402 -2.28 4.35 1.89
C ARG A 402 -1.97 3.62 3.20
N ARG A 403 -1.53 4.35 4.25
CA ARG A 403 -1.25 3.82 5.60
C ARG A 403 -2.54 3.45 6.33
N TYR A 404 -3.50 4.36 6.45
CA TYR A 404 -4.71 4.13 7.26
C TYR A 404 -5.59 3.02 6.66
N THR A 405 -5.65 2.88 5.32
CA THR A 405 -6.28 1.71 4.68
C THR A 405 -5.49 0.39 4.86
N SER A 406 -4.21 0.43 5.23
CA SER A 406 -3.40 -0.76 5.58
C SER A 406 -3.55 -1.14 7.04
N LEU A 407 -3.50 -0.15 7.93
CA LEU A 407 -3.85 -0.28 9.35
C LEU A 407 -5.26 -0.87 9.50
N ASN A 408 -6.24 -0.42 8.71
CA ASN A 408 -7.58 -0.98 8.70
C ASN A 408 -7.63 -2.46 8.28
N HIS A 409 -6.83 -2.86 7.29
CA HIS A 409 -6.73 -4.26 6.87
C HIS A 409 -6.05 -5.13 7.94
N LEU A 410 -4.99 -4.62 8.59
CA LEU A 410 -4.34 -5.29 9.73
C LEU A 410 -5.32 -5.44 10.90
N ALA A 411 -6.12 -4.41 11.20
CA ALA A 411 -7.16 -4.43 12.21
C ALA A 411 -8.21 -5.53 11.93
N GLN A 412 -8.70 -5.65 10.68
CA GLN A 412 -9.66 -6.72 10.33
C GLN A 412 -9.06 -8.12 10.49
N ALA A 413 -7.81 -8.31 10.06
CA ALA A 413 -7.11 -9.59 10.17
C ALA A 413 -6.84 -9.97 11.65
N ALA A 414 -6.39 -9.01 12.46
CA ALA A 414 -6.16 -9.22 13.88
C ALA A 414 -7.47 -9.48 14.66
N ARG A 415 -8.58 -8.79 14.31
CA ARG A 415 -9.90 -9.05 14.91
C ARG A 415 -10.33 -10.51 14.74
N ALA A 416 -10.02 -11.14 13.61
CA ALA A 416 -10.31 -12.57 13.39
C ALA A 416 -9.45 -13.53 14.25
N VAL A 417 -8.24 -13.12 14.65
CA VAL A 417 -7.39 -13.85 15.61
C VAL A 417 -7.90 -13.64 17.05
N LEU A 418 -8.21 -12.39 17.41
CA LEU A 418 -8.70 -11.99 18.73
C LEU A 418 -10.13 -12.46 19.04
N GLN A 419 -10.85 -12.98 18.04
CA GLN A 419 -12.15 -13.66 18.22
C GLN A 419 -12.01 -15.20 18.30
N ASN A 420 -10.79 -15.75 18.22
CA ASN A 420 -10.55 -17.18 18.20
C ASN A 420 -9.91 -17.68 19.50
N THR A 421 -10.76 -18.14 20.43
CA THR A 421 -10.35 -18.64 21.76
C THR A 421 -9.26 -19.72 21.72
N SER A 422 -9.23 -20.61 20.72
CA SER A 422 -8.18 -21.64 20.66
C SER A 422 -6.82 -21.08 20.24
N GLN A 423 -6.81 -20.09 19.35
CA GLN A 423 -5.61 -19.32 19.01
C GLN A 423 -5.12 -18.50 20.22
N ILE A 424 -6.02 -17.85 20.96
CA ILE A 424 -5.66 -17.10 22.18
C ILE A 424 -5.05 -18.03 23.25
N ASN A 425 -5.63 -19.20 23.48
CA ASN A 425 -5.09 -20.17 24.44
C ASN A 425 -3.71 -20.70 24.01
N GLN A 426 -3.48 -20.93 22.71
CA GLN A 426 -2.16 -21.30 22.18
C GLN A 426 -1.16 -20.14 22.32
N MET A 427 -1.58 -18.91 22.03
CA MET A 427 -0.77 -17.71 22.24
C MET A 427 -0.34 -17.54 23.70
N LEU A 428 -1.24 -17.75 24.66
CA LEU A 428 -0.92 -17.70 26.09
C LEU A 428 0.08 -18.79 26.50
N SER A 429 -0.08 -20.01 25.96
CA SER A 429 0.85 -21.12 26.17
C SER A 429 2.26 -20.82 25.65
N ASP A 430 2.37 -20.24 24.45
CA ASP A 430 3.65 -19.87 23.85
C ASP A 430 4.29 -18.64 24.52
N LEU A 431 3.48 -17.63 24.88
CA LEU A 431 3.92 -16.41 25.57
C LEU A 431 4.50 -16.72 26.97
N ASN A 432 3.90 -17.66 27.70
CA ASN A 432 4.41 -18.10 29.00
C ASN A 432 5.73 -18.90 28.90
N ARG A 433 6.22 -19.19 27.68
CA ARG A 433 7.54 -19.80 27.43
C ARG A 433 8.60 -18.79 27.00
N VAL A 434 8.22 -17.53 26.77
CA VAL A 434 9.16 -16.46 26.38
C VAL A 434 10.04 -16.07 27.58
N ASP A 435 11.34 -15.96 27.34
CA ASP A 435 12.30 -15.54 28.37
C ASP A 435 12.36 -14.01 28.45
N PHE A 436 11.39 -13.45 29.16
CA PHE A 436 11.27 -12.01 29.36
C PHE A 436 12.44 -11.42 30.18
N ALA A 437 13.11 -12.20 31.03
CA ALA A 437 14.28 -11.72 31.77
C ALA A 437 15.45 -11.44 30.82
N ASN A 438 15.77 -12.40 29.94
CA ASN A 438 16.78 -12.24 28.89
C ASN A 438 16.40 -11.18 27.85
N VAL A 439 15.11 -11.03 27.51
CA VAL A 439 14.63 -9.94 26.64
C VAL A 439 14.85 -8.57 27.31
N GLN A 440 14.45 -8.41 28.57
CA GLN A 440 14.61 -7.14 29.31
C GLN A 440 16.08 -6.80 29.59
N GLU A 441 16.94 -7.78 29.88
CA GLU A 441 18.39 -7.54 30.04
C GLU A 441 18.99 -6.93 28.75
N GLN A 442 18.75 -7.57 27.60
CA GLN A 442 19.27 -7.09 26.32
C GLN A 442 18.63 -5.75 25.89
N ALA A 443 17.33 -5.55 26.15
CA ALA A 443 16.64 -4.31 25.81
C ALA A 443 17.00 -3.14 26.74
N SER A 444 17.28 -3.39 28.01
CA SER A 444 17.81 -2.39 28.94
C SER A 444 19.16 -1.86 28.44
N TRP A 445 20.06 -2.75 28.00
CA TRP A 445 21.39 -2.37 27.50
C TRP A 445 21.35 -1.49 26.23
N VAL A 446 20.44 -1.77 25.29
CA VAL A 446 20.34 -1.04 24.01
C VAL A 446 19.42 0.19 24.10
N CYS A 447 18.25 0.06 24.73
CA CYS A 447 17.20 1.07 24.69
C CYS A 447 16.98 1.81 26.00
N GLN A 448 17.61 1.40 27.11
CA GLN A 448 17.41 1.99 28.44
C GLN A 448 15.91 2.09 28.77
N CYS A 449 15.20 0.98 28.65
CA CYS A 449 13.79 0.87 29.01
C CYS A 449 13.65 0.78 30.53
N GLU A 450 12.77 1.57 31.12
CA GLU A 450 12.50 1.52 32.56
C GLU A 450 11.83 0.19 32.92
N GLU A 451 12.45 -0.56 33.82
CA GLU A 451 12.06 -1.95 34.10
C GLU A 451 10.64 -2.06 34.63
N GLY A 452 10.22 -1.17 35.53
CA GLY A 452 8.84 -1.15 36.05
C GLY A 452 7.79 -0.91 34.96
N VAL A 453 8.10 -0.07 33.96
CA VAL A 453 7.20 0.15 32.81
C VAL A 453 7.12 -1.11 31.96
N VAL A 454 8.25 -1.75 31.64
CA VAL A 454 8.27 -2.98 30.84
C VAL A 454 7.53 -4.12 31.53
N GLN A 455 7.80 -4.36 32.82
CA GLN A 455 7.11 -5.39 33.60
C GLN A 455 5.59 -5.15 33.68
N HIS A 456 5.14 -3.90 33.79
CA HIS A 456 3.72 -3.55 33.77
C HIS A 456 3.09 -3.84 32.41
N LEU A 457 3.74 -3.43 31.30
CA LEU A 457 3.26 -3.69 29.94
C LEU A 457 3.13 -5.18 29.62
N GLU A 458 4.04 -6.01 30.11
CA GLU A 458 3.94 -7.46 29.98
C GLU A 458 2.80 -8.08 30.78
N GLN A 459 2.61 -7.61 32.02
CA GLN A 459 1.51 -8.07 32.88
C GLN A 459 0.15 -7.69 32.28
N ASP A 460 0.02 -6.46 31.80
CA ASP A 460 -1.17 -5.98 31.09
C ASP A 460 -1.43 -6.81 29.83
N PHE A 461 -0.43 -6.98 28.96
CA PHE A 461 -0.61 -7.77 27.73
C PHE A 461 -1.04 -9.21 28.04
N LYS A 462 -0.43 -9.85 29.06
CA LYS A 462 -0.82 -11.18 29.54
C LYS A 462 -2.27 -11.18 30.05
N ALA A 463 -2.67 -10.18 30.83
CA ALA A 463 -4.03 -10.07 31.38
C ALA A 463 -5.10 -9.78 30.30
N THR A 464 -4.86 -8.82 29.40
CA THR A 464 -5.77 -8.45 28.31
C THR A 464 -5.98 -9.61 27.33
N LEU A 465 -4.95 -10.44 27.10
CA LEU A 465 -5.04 -11.67 26.31
C LEU A 465 -5.81 -12.79 27.05
N GLN A 466 -5.58 -12.98 28.36
CA GLN A 466 -6.36 -13.92 29.19
C GLN A 466 -7.86 -13.56 29.25
N GLN A 467 -8.19 -12.28 29.27
CA GLN A 467 -9.56 -11.77 29.27
C GLN A 467 -10.28 -11.94 27.91
N GLN A 468 -9.58 -12.38 26.86
CA GLN A 468 -10.11 -12.48 25.48
C GLN A 468 -10.69 -11.14 24.99
N SER A 469 -9.99 -10.05 25.32
CA SER A 469 -10.44 -8.67 25.08
C SER A 469 -10.60 -8.36 23.59
N SER A 470 -11.60 -7.55 23.25
CA SER A 470 -11.86 -7.12 21.88
C SER A 470 -10.75 -6.21 21.33
N LEU A 471 -10.66 -6.07 20.01
CA LEU A 471 -9.67 -5.22 19.35
C LEU A 471 -9.74 -3.76 19.84
N GLU A 472 -10.94 -3.28 20.16
CA GLU A 472 -11.21 -1.92 20.64
C GLU A 472 -10.68 -1.75 22.09
N GLN A 473 -10.76 -2.79 22.92
CA GLN A 473 -10.15 -2.80 24.26
C GLN A 473 -8.62 -2.84 24.19
N TRP A 474 -8.05 -3.61 23.25
CA TRP A 474 -6.60 -3.59 22.97
C TRP A 474 -6.13 -2.22 22.47
N ALA A 475 -6.90 -1.57 21.60
CA ALA A 475 -6.60 -0.22 21.12
C ALA A 475 -6.62 0.82 22.25
N ALA A 476 -7.63 0.76 23.12
CA ALA A 476 -7.70 1.61 24.31
C ALA A 476 -6.54 1.36 25.29
N TRP A 477 -6.04 0.12 25.42
CA TRP A 477 -4.82 -0.16 26.16
C TRP A 477 -3.60 0.51 25.51
N LEU A 478 -3.39 0.33 24.20
CA LEU A 478 -2.28 0.98 23.49
C LEU A 478 -2.31 2.52 23.60
N GLU A 479 -3.49 3.15 23.55
CA GLU A 479 -3.63 4.60 23.79
C GLU A 479 -3.26 5.00 25.23
N ASN A 480 -3.66 4.20 26.23
CA ASN A 480 -3.25 4.43 27.61
C ASN A 480 -1.73 4.32 27.78
N VAL A 481 -1.07 3.37 27.09
CA VAL A 481 0.40 3.26 27.10
C VAL A 481 1.06 4.50 26.50
N VAL A 482 0.63 4.96 25.30
CA VAL A 482 1.13 6.19 24.69
C VAL A 482 0.93 7.39 25.63
N THR A 483 -0.27 7.50 26.22
CA THR A 483 -0.61 8.59 27.14
C THR A 483 0.31 8.58 28.37
N GLN A 484 0.48 7.45 29.04
CA GLN A 484 1.31 7.35 30.25
C GLN A 484 2.78 7.66 29.96
N VAL A 485 3.35 7.14 28.87
CA VAL A 485 4.78 7.31 28.54
C VAL A 485 5.10 8.72 28.06
N LEU A 486 4.17 9.41 27.37
CA LEU A 486 4.40 10.76 26.85
C LEU A 486 3.99 11.88 27.82
N LYS A 487 3.13 11.60 28.81
CA LYS A 487 2.70 12.55 29.85
C LYS A 487 3.83 13.36 30.53
N PRO A 488 4.99 12.78 30.90
CA PRO A 488 6.09 13.55 31.49
C PRO A 488 6.70 14.63 30.57
N TYR A 489 6.38 14.61 29.28
CA TYR A 489 6.88 15.53 28.26
C TYR A 489 5.81 16.51 27.76
N GLU A 490 4.55 16.43 28.22
CA GLU A 490 3.47 17.32 27.82
C GLU A 490 3.86 18.80 28.01
N HIS A 491 3.47 19.64 27.05
CA HIS A 491 3.84 21.06 26.95
C HIS A 491 5.35 21.38 26.88
N ARG A 492 6.23 20.38 26.69
CA ARG A 492 7.68 20.60 26.52
C ARG A 492 8.09 20.52 25.04
N PRO A 493 9.04 21.34 24.57
CA PRO A 493 9.57 21.25 23.20
C PRO A 493 10.29 19.92 22.91
N SER A 494 10.61 19.13 23.95
CA SER A 494 11.11 17.77 23.83
C SER A 494 10.06 16.74 23.39
N PHE A 495 8.76 17.05 23.44
CA PHE A 495 7.67 16.07 23.20
C PHE A 495 7.82 15.30 21.88
N PRO A 496 8.04 15.94 20.70
CA PRO A 496 8.20 15.20 19.44
C PRO A 496 9.45 14.30 19.41
N ARG A 497 10.50 14.65 20.17
CA ARG A 497 11.71 13.82 20.32
C ARG A 497 11.46 12.61 21.21
N ALA A 498 10.77 12.80 22.34
CA ALA A 498 10.38 11.72 23.26
C ALA A 498 9.42 10.74 22.57
N ALA A 499 8.43 11.26 21.83
CA ALA A 499 7.52 10.50 20.98
C ALA A 499 8.25 9.59 19.97
N ARG A 500 9.21 10.13 19.21
CA ARG A 500 10.03 9.35 18.28
C ARG A 500 10.91 8.32 18.99
N GLN A 501 11.50 8.67 20.14
CA GLN A 501 12.28 7.71 20.93
C GLN A 501 11.41 6.59 21.49
N PHE A 502 10.18 6.86 21.92
CA PHE A 502 9.25 5.82 22.37
C PHE A 502 8.93 4.81 21.26
N LEU A 503 8.62 5.27 20.03
CA LEU A 503 8.41 4.36 18.89
C LEU A 503 9.62 3.46 18.60
N LEU A 504 10.85 3.98 18.73
CA LEU A 504 12.07 3.18 18.57
C LEU A 504 12.22 2.14 19.68
N LYS A 505 12.01 2.51 20.96
CA LYS A 505 12.07 1.58 22.10
C LYS A 505 11.00 0.49 21.99
N TRP A 506 9.77 0.88 21.63
CA TRP A 506 8.65 -0.02 21.37
C TRP A 506 8.98 -1.05 20.30
N SER A 507 9.42 -0.56 19.13
CA SER A 507 9.72 -1.39 17.96
C SER A 507 10.88 -2.34 18.24
N PHE A 508 11.93 -1.88 18.94
CA PHE A 508 13.05 -2.74 19.35
C PHE A 508 12.60 -3.83 20.34
N TYR A 509 11.99 -3.46 21.46
CA TYR A 509 11.61 -4.40 22.54
C TYR A 509 10.74 -5.55 22.02
N SER A 510 9.65 -5.19 21.33
CA SER A 510 8.69 -6.17 20.83
C SER A 510 9.24 -7.00 19.66
N SER A 511 10.24 -6.51 18.93
CA SER A 511 10.99 -7.34 17.96
C SER A 511 11.89 -8.38 18.64
N MET A 512 12.38 -8.12 19.87
CA MET A 512 13.08 -9.14 20.66
C MET A 512 12.15 -10.27 21.12
N VAL A 513 10.92 -9.92 21.52
CA VAL A 513 9.87 -10.91 21.87
C VAL A 513 9.52 -11.79 20.66
N ILE A 514 9.35 -11.19 19.47
CA ILE A 514 9.12 -11.94 18.24
C ILE A 514 10.31 -12.85 17.89
N ARG A 515 11.56 -12.37 18.06
CA ARG A 515 12.78 -13.18 17.85
C ARG A 515 12.81 -14.40 18.77
N ASP A 516 12.46 -14.25 20.05
CA ASP A 516 12.43 -15.36 21.01
C ASP A 516 11.33 -16.39 20.68
N LEU A 517 10.14 -15.92 20.27
CA LEU A 517 9.07 -16.78 19.75
C LEU A 517 9.48 -17.56 18.49
N THR A 518 10.26 -16.94 17.58
CA THR A 518 10.84 -17.62 16.41
C THR A 518 11.82 -18.71 16.83
N LEU A 519 12.76 -18.42 17.75
CA LEU A 519 13.76 -19.37 18.22
C LEU A 519 13.14 -20.58 18.94
N ARG A 520 11.98 -20.40 19.59
CA ARG A 520 11.20 -21.47 20.23
C ARG A 520 10.26 -22.21 19.27
N SER A 521 10.21 -21.83 17.98
CA SER A 521 9.26 -22.34 16.98
C SER A 521 7.80 -22.30 17.47
N ALA A 522 7.38 -21.18 18.07
CA ALA A 522 6.05 -21.03 18.67
C ALA A 522 4.92 -21.31 17.65
N ALA A 523 3.97 -22.18 18.00
CA ALA A 523 2.88 -22.57 17.09
C ALA A 523 1.95 -21.40 16.75
N SER A 524 1.84 -20.42 17.65
CA SER A 524 1.11 -19.17 17.46
C SER A 524 1.93 -18.03 16.84
N PHE A 525 3.16 -18.27 16.35
CA PHE A 525 4.05 -17.23 15.81
C PHE A 525 3.36 -16.29 14.80
N GLY A 526 2.59 -16.83 13.85
CA GLY A 526 1.88 -16.02 12.85
C GLY A 526 0.84 -15.07 13.45
N SER A 527 0.18 -15.48 14.53
CA SER A 527 -0.77 -14.67 15.30
C SER A 527 -0.07 -13.52 16.03
N PHE A 528 1.08 -13.81 16.67
CA PHE A 528 1.92 -12.77 17.29
C PHE A 528 2.53 -11.81 16.27
N HIS A 529 3.01 -12.30 15.13
CA HIS A 529 3.56 -11.45 14.07
C HIS A 529 2.49 -10.52 13.46
N LEU A 530 1.26 -11.00 13.26
CA LEU A 530 0.15 -10.16 12.80
C LEU A 530 -0.22 -9.07 13.80
N ILE A 531 -0.28 -9.40 15.10
CA ILE A 531 -0.55 -8.42 16.16
C ILE A 531 0.60 -7.41 16.31
N ARG A 532 1.85 -7.86 16.18
CA ARG A 532 3.04 -7.00 16.13
C ARG A 532 2.94 -5.96 15.01
N LEU A 533 2.61 -6.38 13.78
CA LEU A 533 2.44 -5.48 12.64
C LEU A 533 1.30 -4.47 12.84
N LEU A 534 0.15 -4.92 13.37
CA LEU A 534 -0.94 -4.03 13.75
C LEU A 534 -0.48 -2.99 14.78
N TYR A 535 0.23 -3.43 15.82
CA TYR A 535 0.59 -2.57 16.93
C TYR A 535 1.65 -1.54 16.58
N ASP A 536 2.57 -1.82 15.65
CA ASP A 536 3.48 -0.77 15.12
C ASP A 536 2.70 0.32 14.38
N GLU A 537 1.85 -0.06 13.42
CA GLU A 537 1.05 0.91 12.64
C GLU A 537 0.08 1.69 13.53
N TYR A 538 -0.51 1.06 14.56
CA TYR A 538 -1.41 1.71 15.51
C TYR A 538 -0.66 2.58 16.54
N MET A 539 0.49 2.15 17.05
CA MET A 539 1.35 2.99 17.90
C MET A 539 1.87 4.21 17.13
N PHE A 540 2.28 4.03 15.87
CA PHE A 540 2.63 5.16 15.01
C PHE A 540 1.43 6.11 14.85
N TYR A 541 0.25 5.59 14.48
CA TYR A 541 -0.98 6.37 14.33
C TYR A 541 -1.32 7.19 15.60
N LEU A 542 -1.28 6.57 16.78
CA LEU A 542 -1.51 7.25 18.06
C LEU A 542 -0.46 8.34 18.32
N VAL A 543 0.83 8.02 18.13
CA VAL A 543 1.93 8.97 18.38
C VAL A 543 1.93 10.13 17.38
N GLU A 544 1.59 9.89 16.12
CA GLU A 544 1.38 10.88 15.06
C GLU A 544 0.32 11.92 15.48
N HIS A 545 -0.85 11.46 15.95
CA HIS A 545 -1.92 12.34 16.44
C HIS A 545 -1.52 13.09 17.72
N ARG A 546 -0.85 12.43 18.66
CA ARG A 546 -0.41 13.06 19.91
C ARG A 546 0.70 14.10 19.68
N VAL A 547 1.58 13.92 18.68
CA VAL A 547 2.56 14.94 18.26
C VAL A 547 1.86 16.12 17.60
N ALA A 548 0.92 15.89 16.68
CA ALA A 548 0.14 16.93 16.03
C ALA A 548 -0.62 17.82 17.05
N GLN A 549 -1.29 17.20 18.02
CA GLN A 549 -1.94 17.89 19.14
C GLN A 549 -0.94 18.70 19.99
N ALA A 550 0.27 18.21 20.20
CA ALA A 550 1.30 18.89 21.00
C ALA A 550 2.02 20.03 20.25
N THR A 551 2.00 20.04 18.92
CA THR A 551 2.58 21.12 18.09
C THR A 551 1.54 22.14 17.60
N GLY A 552 0.25 21.80 17.64
CA GLY A 552 -0.82 22.64 17.07
C GLY A 552 -0.98 22.51 15.55
N GLU A 553 -0.45 21.42 14.97
CA GLU A 553 -0.48 21.12 13.52
C GLU A 553 -1.48 19.99 13.23
N THR A 554 -1.78 19.72 11.96
CA THR A 554 -2.50 18.48 11.59
C THR A 554 -1.54 17.28 11.50
N PRO A 555 -2.03 16.05 11.70
CA PRO A 555 -1.26 14.83 11.43
C PRO A 555 -0.56 14.83 10.05
N ILE A 556 -1.23 15.31 9.00
CA ILE A 556 -0.62 15.47 7.66
C ILE A 556 0.46 16.55 7.65
N GLY A 557 0.25 17.70 8.30
CA GLY A 557 1.26 18.77 8.39
C GLY A 557 2.54 18.31 9.08
N VAL A 558 2.41 17.61 10.21
CA VAL A 558 3.54 16.98 10.92
C VAL A 558 4.31 16.02 10.01
N MET A 559 3.62 15.22 9.18
CA MET A 559 4.27 14.32 8.23
C MET A 559 4.96 15.06 7.07
N GLY A 560 4.36 16.13 6.55
CA GLY A 560 4.89 16.91 5.42
C GLY A 560 6.19 17.68 5.72
N GLU A 561 6.36 18.15 6.96
CA GLU A 561 7.63 18.79 7.38
C GLU A 561 8.81 17.81 7.34
N PHE A 562 8.61 16.52 7.65
CA PHE A 562 9.72 15.56 7.67
C PHE A 562 10.24 15.19 6.27
N ASP A 563 9.39 15.13 5.24
CA ASP A 563 9.87 14.96 3.85
C ASP A 563 10.47 16.24 3.25
N SER A 564 10.04 17.42 3.74
CA SER A 564 10.70 18.69 3.43
C SER A 564 12.13 18.75 4.01
N LEU A 565 12.36 18.15 5.18
CA LEU A 565 13.70 18.00 5.76
C LEU A 565 14.56 16.93 5.06
N ASN A 566 13.95 15.93 4.43
CA ASN A 566 14.65 14.93 3.61
C ASN A 566 15.20 15.51 2.30
N THR A 567 14.59 16.56 1.75
CA THR A 567 14.97 17.15 0.46
C THR A 567 15.96 18.32 0.55
N LEU A 568 16.10 18.98 1.70
CA LEU A 568 16.89 20.21 1.86
C LEU A 568 18.22 20.09 2.62
N SER A 569 18.70 18.87 2.93
CA SER A 569 20.00 18.71 3.60
C SER A 569 20.66 17.34 3.38
N LEU A 570 21.95 17.31 3.07
CA LEU A 570 22.78 16.09 2.98
C LEU A 570 23.80 15.94 4.14
N SER A 571 23.79 16.83 5.12
CA SER A 571 24.57 16.74 6.37
C SER A 571 23.65 16.54 7.57
N ASN A 572 23.97 15.61 8.47
CA ASN A 572 23.10 15.24 9.61
C ASN A 572 22.86 13.72 9.64
N LEU A 573 23.37 12.99 10.64
CA LEU A 573 23.37 11.52 10.70
C LEU A 573 21.98 10.87 10.86
N ASP A 574 20.93 11.62 11.22
CA ASP A 574 19.59 11.08 11.49
C ASP A 574 18.84 10.57 10.23
N LYS A 575 19.31 10.87 9.02
CA LYS A 575 18.55 10.67 7.76
C LYS A 575 18.40 9.22 7.29
N GLY A 576 19.04 8.26 7.96
CA GLY A 576 18.88 6.82 7.64
C GLY A 576 17.63 6.17 8.26
N MET A 577 16.98 6.81 9.23
CA MET A 577 16.13 6.08 10.19
C MET A 577 14.75 5.68 9.63
N TRP A 578 14.02 6.60 9.00
CA TRP A 578 12.71 6.27 8.43
C TRP A 578 12.80 5.35 7.22
N HIS A 579 13.83 5.50 6.37
CA HIS A 579 14.00 4.57 5.26
C HIS A 579 14.27 3.13 5.75
N ASN A 580 14.92 2.94 6.91
CA ASN A 580 15.09 1.60 7.50
C ASN A 580 13.83 1.06 8.19
N LEU A 581 13.00 1.90 8.80
CA LEU A 581 11.67 1.48 9.27
C LEU A 581 10.77 1.10 8.10
N TYR A 582 10.51 2.01 7.15
CA TYR A 582 9.68 1.72 5.97
C TYR A 582 10.23 0.55 5.13
N ALA A 583 11.54 0.49 4.85
CA ALA A 583 12.12 -0.63 4.11
C ALA A 583 12.12 -1.94 4.91
N GLY A 584 12.22 -1.91 6.25
CA GLY A 584 12.07 -3.10 7.09
C GLY A 584 10.72 -3.79 6.89
N PHE A 585 9.63 -2.99 6.87
CA PHE A 585 8.29 -3.47 6.57
C PHE A 585 8.17 -4.04 5.14
N TYR A 586 8.77 -3.40 4.14
CA TYR A 586 8.74 -3.91 2.75
C TYR A 586 9.65 -5.14 2.53
N HIS A 587 10.80 -5.23 3.20
CA HIS A 587 11.76 -6.32 2.99
C HIS A 587 11.29 -7.63 3.63
N CYS A 588 10.60 -7.55 4.78
CA CYS A 588 9.96 -8.71 5.39
C CYS A 588 8.85 -9.31 4.50
N GLN A 589 8.17 -8.50 3.68
CA GLN A 589 7.19 -9.01 2.70
C GLN A 589 7.86 -9.71 1.51
N LEU A 590 9.14 -9.45 1.22
CA LEU A 590 9.91 -10.14 0.17
C LEU A 590 10.45 -11.50 0.63
N LEU A 591 10.80 -11.63 1.91
CA LEU A 591 11.31 -12.86 2.53
C LEU A 591 10.22 -13.90 2.87
N CYS A 592 8.96 -13.65 2.49
CA CYS A 592 7.87 -14.63 2.53
C CYS A 592 7.43 -15.12 1.14
N ASP A 593 8.07 -14.66 0.07
CA ASP A 593 7.89 -15.14 -1.31
C ASP A 593 9.17 -15.86 -1.84
N LEU A 594 10.01 -16.35 -0.91
CA LEU A 594 11.16 -17.25 -1.10
C LEU A 594 11.01 -18.51 -0.24
#